data_AF-A0A2S6HF66-F1
#
_entry.id   AF-A0A2S6HF66-F1
#
_cell.length_a   1.000
_cell.length_b   1.000
_cell.length_c   1.000
_cell.angle_alpha   90.00
_cell.angle_beta   90.00
_cell.angle_gamma   90.00
#
_symmetry.space_group_name_H-M   'P 1'
#
loop_
_entity.id
_entity.type
_entity.pdbx_description
1 polymer ?
#
loop_
_entity_poly.entity_id
_entity_poly.type
_entity_poly.pdbx_seq_one_letter_code
_entity_poly.pdbx_strand_id
1 'polypeptide(L)'
;MKLSIIILASLLAFVAFAEDESFGARVQRAKLAEASPDGAAYQKILWKLIGDYTASVMQQCFPKGAKTDTNVFTLVGDVGHDSKLHKVEVRPATPMSRCFANAFAAAPFLQPSVTFDANGVPLEIDMKIKP
;
A
#
# COMPACT_ATOMS: atom_id res chain seq x y z
N MET A 1 -54.63 38.16 -13.87
CA MET A 1 -53.24 38.43 -14.32
C MET A 1 -52.34 38.44 -13.08
N LYS A 2 -51.57 37.37 -12.85
CA LYS A 2 -50.29 37.38 -12.12
C LYS A 2 -49.68 35.97 -12.18
N LEU A 3 -48.77 35.86 -13.13
CA LEU A 3 -47.83 34.77 -13.39
C LEU A 3 -46.70 34.88 -12.35
N SER A 4 -46.32 33.81 -11.64
CA SER A 4 -45.07 33.69 -10.85
C SER A 4 -44.85 32.19 -10.57
N ILE A 5 -44.23 31.46 -11.51
CA ILE A 5 -42.79 31.14 -11.60
C ILE A 5 -42.29 30.29 -10.40
N ILE A 6 -42.39 28.97 -10.62
CA ILE A 6 -41.43 27.88 -10.34
C ILE A 6 -40.17 28.26 -9.55
N ILE A 7 -39.96 27.60 -8.40
CA ILE A 7 -38.63 27.13 -7.96
C ILE A 7 -38.79 25.77 -7.28
N LEU A 8 -38.78 24.70 -8.09
CA LEU A 8 -38.49 23.34 -7.64
C LEU A 8 -36.96 23.24 -7.52
N ALA A 9 -36.41 23.66 -6.39
CA ALA A 9 -34.98 23.53 -6.11
C ALA A 9 -34.68 22.06 -5.78
N SER A 10 -34.34 21.30 -6.83
CA SER A 10 -33.75 19.96 -6.72
C SER A 10 -32.52 20.01 -5.82
N LEU A 11 -32.65 19.41 -4.63
CA LEU A 11 -31.54 19.01 -3.78
C LEU A 11 -30.70 17.98 -4.57
N LEU A 12 -29.68 18.46 -5.28
CA LEU A 12 -28.59 17.62 -5.75
C LEU A 12 -27.80 17.17 -4.52
N ALA A 13 -28.16 16.00 -3.98
CA ALA A 13 -27.32 15.28 -3.06
C ALA A 13 -26.02 14.93 -3.79
N PHE A 14 -24.96 15.71 -3.56
CA PHE A 14 -23.60 15.31 -3.89
C PHE A 14 -23.24 14.14 -2.97
N VAL A 15 -23.55 12.92 -3.41
CA VAL A 15 -22.95 11.72 -2.85
C VAL A 15 -21.49 11.78 -3.28
N ALA A 16 -20.61 12.24 -2.38
CA ALA A 16 -19.18 12.10 -2.55
C ALA A 16 -18.88 10.59 -2.49
N PHE A 17 -18.87 9.94 -3.65
CA PHE A 17 -18.24 8.64 -3.79
C PHE A 17 -16.76 8.87 -3.48
N ALA A 18 -16.29 8.35 -2.35
CA ALA A 18 -14.86 8.22 -2.12
C ALA A 18 -14.32 7.29 -3.20
N GLU A 19 -13.76 7.85 -4.27
CA GLU A 19 -13.04 7.05 -5.26
C GLU A 19 -11.87 6.38 -4.54
N ASP A 20 -11.80 5.06 -4.64
CA ASP A 20 -10.63 4.32 -4.17
C ASP A 20 -9.39 4.86 -4.89
N GLU A 21 -8.40 5.28 -4.11
CA GLU A 21 -7.16 5.85 -4.62
C GLU A 21 -6.48 4.85 -5.58
N SER A 22 -6.20 5.28 -6.81
CA SER A 22 -5.58 4.40 -7.82
C SER A 22 -4.23 3.86 -7.36
N PHE A 23 -3.85 2.67 -7.84
CA PHE A 23 -2.53 2.06 -7.55
C PHE A 23 -1.36 3.02 -7.79
N GLY A 24 -1.37 3.76 -8.90
CA GLY A 24 -0.29 4.70 -9.23
C GLY A 24 -0.21 5.88 -8.26
N ALA A 25 -1.36 6.40 -7.82
CA ALA A 25 -1.41 7.45 -6.80
C ALA A 25 -0.86 6.95 -5.45
N ARG A 26 -1.19 5.71 -5.07
CA ARG A 26 -0.67 5.06 -3.86
C ARG A 26 0.85 4.84 -3.91
N VAL A 27 1.38 4.41 -5.05
CA VAL A 27 2.84 4.35 -5.28
C VAL A 27 3.47 5.72 -5.10
N GLN A 28 2.90 6.76 -5.70
CA GLN A 28 3.44 8.11 -5.60
C GLN A 28 3.40 8.65 -4.16
N ARG A 29 2.32 8.39 -3.43
CA ARG A 29 2.17 8.76 -2.01
C ARG A 29 3.20 8.06 -1.13
N ALA A 30 3.44 6.77 -1.34
CA ALA A 30 4.49 6.02 -0.64
C ALA A 30 5.89 6.58 -0.91
N LYS A 31 6.22 6.90 -2.16
CA LYS A 31 7.51 7.50 -2.53
C LYS A 31 7.73 8.87 -1.90
N LEU A 32 6.68 9.70 -1.84
CA LEU A 32 6.74 11.00 -1.16
C LEU A 32 6.93 10.84 0.34
N ALA A 33 6.25 9.88 0.97
CA ALA A 33 6.44 9.58 2.39
C ALA A 33 7.86 9.09 2.66
N GLU A 34 8.38 8.14 1.89
CA GLU A 34 9.75 7.64 2.02
C GLU A 34 10.81 8.74 1.85
N ALA A 35 10.58 9.69 0.92
CA ALA A 35 11.49 10.81 0.70
C ALA A 35 11.49 11.86 1.84
N SER A 36 10.52 11.80 2.76
CA SER A 36 10.48 12.69 3.92
C SER A 36 11.47 12.22 5.02
N PRO A 37 11.98 13.13 5.87
CA PRO A 37 12.85 12.75 6.99
C PRO A 37 12.23 11.71 7.93
N ASP A 38 10.95 11.87 8.26
CA ASP A 38 10.22 10.96 9.15
C ASP A 38 10.00 9.59 8.50
N GLY A 39 9.62 9.56 7.22
CA GLY A 39 9.46 8.31 6.48
C GLY A 39 10.78 7.55 6.29
N ALA A 40 11.87 8.25 5.97
CA ALA A 40 13.19 7.63 5.87
C ALA A 40 13.66 7.04 7.22
N ALA A 41 13.44 7.77 8.32
CA ALA A 41 13.74 7.28 9.67
C ALA A 41 12.89 6.05 10.03
N TYR A 42 11.60 6.08 9.71
CA TYR A 42 10.68 4.98 9.91
C TYR A 42 11.09 3.73 9.11
N GLN A 43 11.34 3.88 7.80
CA GLN A 43 11.78 2.79 6.91
C GLN A 43 13.06 2.12 7.41
N LYS A 44 14.03 2.90 7.89
CA LYS A 44 15.29 2.36 8.45
C LYS A 44 15.04 1.42 9.64
N ILE A 45 14.13 1.78 10.53
CA ILE A 45 13.78 0.96 11.71
C ILE A 45 12.93 -0.24 11.27
N LEU A 46 11.95 0.00 10.40
CA LEU A 46 11.08 -1.03 9.85
C LEU A 46 11.90 -2.17 9.22
N TRP A 47 12.79 -1.86 8.29
CA TRP A 47 13.58 -2.89 7.60
C TRP A 47 14.55 -3.61 8.51
N LYS A 48 15.05 -2.94 9.56
CA LYS A 48 15.84 -3.62 10.60
C LYS A 48 14.99 -4.63 11.38
N LEU A 49 13.71 -4.36 11.60
CA LEU A 49 12.80 -5.22 12.33
C LEU A 49 12.30 -6.39 11.49
N ILE A 50 11.88 -6.14 10.25
CA ILE A 50 11.18 -7.13 9.41
C ILE A 50 12.07 -7.76 8.33
N GLY A 51 13.35 -7.39 8.24
CA GLY A 51 14.25 -7.86 7.18
C GLY A 51 14.37 -9.38 7.11
N ASP A 52 14.62 -10.04 8.25
CA ASP A 52 14.73 -11.52 8.31
C ASP A 52 13.40 -12.20 7.97
N TYR A 53 12.28 -11.66 8.46
CA TYR A 53 10.94 -12.12 8.11
C TYR A 53 10.71 -12.03 6.59
N THR A 54 11.03 -10.88 6.00
CA THR A 54 10.87 -10.64 4.56
C THR A 54 11.76 -11.59 3.76
N ALA A 55 13.00 -11.83 4.19
CA ALA A 55 13.89 -12.80 3.55
C ALA A 55 13.32 -14.23 3.61
N SER A 56 12.71 -14.63 4.73
CA SER A 56 12.03 -15.91 4.86
C SER A 56 10.83 -16.03 3.90
N VAL A 57 9.99 -14.98 3.81
CA VAL A 57 8.88 -14.91 2.85
C VAL A 57 9.38 -15.03 1.41
N MET A 58 10.49 -14.35 1.08
CA MET A 58 11.10 -14.45 -0.25
C MET A 58 11.53 -15.89 -0.57
N GLN A 59 12.14 -16.60 0.37
CA GLN A 59 12.55 -17.99 0.17
C GLN A 59 11.35 -18.93 0.02
N GLN A 60 10.26 -18.67 0.75
CA GLN A 60 9.03 -19.46 0.68
C GLN A 60 8.32 -19.28 -0.67
N CYS A 61 8.21 -18.05 -1.15
CA CYS A 61 7.50 -17.74 -2.39
C CYS A 61 8.36 -17.90 -3.64
N PHE A 62 9.69 -17.83 -3.52
CA PHE A 62 10.64 -17.95 -4.63
C PHE A 62 11.75 -18.96 -4.30
N PRO A 63 11.41 -20.26 -4.17
CA PRO A 63 12.38 -21.29 -3.83
C PRO A 63 13.43 -21.45 -4.94
N LYS A 64 14.70 -21.52 -4.54
CA LYS A 64 15.82 -21.73 -5.45
C LYS A 64 15.65 -23.02 -6.26
N GLY A 65 15.98 -22.96 -7.56
CA GLY A 65 15.99 -24.13 -8.44
C GLY A 65 14.62 -24.52 -9.03
N ALA A 66 13.53 -23.88 -8.60
CA ALA A 66 12.25 -23.98 -9.30
C ALA A 66 12.21 -22.99 -10.48
N LYS A 67 11.44 -23.32 -11.53
CA LYS A 67 11.13 -22.37 -12.61
C LYS A 67 10.12 -21.34 -12.09
N THR A 68 10.59 -20.42 -11.26
CA THR A 68 9.76 -19.37 -10.64
C THR A 68 9.61 -18.20 -11.60
N ASP A 69 8.42 -17.60 -11.60
CA ASP A 69 8.21 -16.31 -12.23
C ASP A 69 9.02 -15.23 -11.48
N THR A 70 10.07 -14.72 -12.12
CA THR A 70 10.94 -13.66 -11.59
C THR A 70 10.59 -12.28 -12.14
N ASN A 71 9.40 -12.11 -12.73
CA ASN A 71 8.94 -10.81 -13.19
C ASN A 71 9.00 -9.78 -12.07
N VAL A 72 9.42 -8.56 -12.41
CA VAL A 72 9.41 -7.44 -11.48
C VAL A 72 7.97 -7.15 -11.08
N PHE A 73 7.74 -6.89 -9.81
CA PHE A 73 6.44 -6.47 -9.30
C PHE A 73 6.59 -5.38 -8.24
N THR A 74 5.55 -4.57 -8.10
CA THR A 74 5.43 -3.52 -7.10
C THR A 74 4.28 -3.89 -6.17
N LEU A 75 4.54 -3.82 -4.86
CA LEU A 75 3.53 -3.93 -3.82
C LEU A 75 3.29 -2.54 -3.21
N VAL A 76 2.03 -2.22 -2.92
CA VAL A 76 1.66 -1.05 -2.10
C VAL A 76 0.76 -1.46 -0.95
N GLY A 77 0.89 -0.77 0.18
CA GLY A 77 0.05 -0.94 1.36
C GLY A 77 0.17 0.25 2.29
N ASP A 78 -0.73 0.35 3.27
CA ASP A 78 -0.69 1.39 4.30
C ASP A 78 -0.45 0.70 5.65
N VAL A 79 0.67 0.97 6.32
CA VAL A 79 0.89 0.47 7.69
C VAL A 79 0.08 1.33 8.64
N GLY A 80 -0.98 0.76 9.21
CA GLY A 80 -1.86 1.46 10.14
C GLY A 80 -1.29 1.59 11.55
N HIS A 81 -1.92 2.43 12.37
CA HIS A 81 -1.60 2.55 13.80
C HIS A 81 -1.91 1.29 14.62
N ASP A 82 -2.58 0.29 14.05
CA ASP A 82 -2.76 -1.04 14.62
C ASP A 82 -1.59 -1.98 14.30
N SER A 83 -0.51 -1.47 13.69
CA SER A 83 0.68 -2.23 13.27
C SER A 83 0.35 -3.33 12.26
N LYS A 84 -0.67 -3.12 11.42
CA LYS A 84 -1.03 -4.00 10.32
C LYS A 84 -0.89 -3.30 8.97
N LEU A 85 -0.64 -4.09 7.94
CA LEU A 85 -0.64 -3.61 6.57
C LEU A 85 -2.06 -3.69 5.98
N HIS A 86 -2.59 -2.53 5.56
CA HIS A 86 -3.91 -2.37 4.98
C HIS A 86 -3.84 -2.04 3.50
N LYS A 87 -4.98 -2.18 2.82
CA LYS A 87 -5.17 -1.88 1.38
C LYS A 87 -4.15 -2.58 0.47
N VAL A 88 -3.61 -3.74 0.87
CA VAL A 88 -2.52 -4.40 0.15
C VAL A 88 -2.89 -4.67 -1.31
N GLU A 89 -2.05 -4.21 -2.23
CA GLU A 89 -2.20 -4.46 -3.65
C GLU A 89 -0.83 -4.74 -4.28
N VAL A 90 -0.77 -5.67 -5.24
CA VAL A 90 0.47 -6.03 -5.93
C VAL A 90 0.25 -6.10 -7.45
N ARG A 91 1.20 -5.55 -8.22
CA ARG A 91 1.14 -5.53 -9.70
C ARG A 91 2.51 -5.84 -10.33
N PRO A 92 2.59 -6.72 -11.36
CA PRO A 92 1.52 -7.60 -11.83
C PRO A 92 1.14 -8.62 -10.76
N ALA A 93 -0.14 -8.95 -10.66
CA ALA A 93 -0.65 -9.94 -9.71
C ALA A 93 -0.46 -11.35 -10.30
N THR A 94 0.74 -11.89 -10.17
CA THR A 94 1.08 -13.27 -10.54
C THR A 94 0.92 -14.17 -9.31
N PRO A 95 0.93 -15.51 -9.47
CA PRO A 95 0.86 -16.41 -8.31
C PRO A 95 1.95 -16.12 -7.27
N MET A 96 3.17 -15.82 -7.71
CA MET A 96 4.30 -15.59 -6.81
C MET A 96 4.24 -14.21 -6.15
N SER A 97 3.87 -13.15 -6.88
CA SER A 97 3.73 -11.82 -6.29
C SER A 97 2.57 -11.76 -5.29
N ARG A 98 1.48 -12.51 -5.53
CA ARG A 98 0.41 -12.72 -4.53
C ARG A 98 0.87 -13.52 -3.32
N CYS A 99 1.68 -14.57 -3.51
CA CYS A 99 2.28 -15.29 -2.39
C CYS A 99 3.05 -14.33 -1.49
N PHE A 100 3.94 -13.53 -2.09
CA PHE A 100 4.73 -12.54 -1.37
C PHE A 100 3.82 -11.53 -0.65
N ALA A 101 2.86 -10.92 -1.35
CA ALA A 101 1.98 -9.92 -0.77
C ALA A 101 1.19 -10.43 0.44
N ASN A 102 0.62 -11.64 0.33
CA ASN A 102 -0.16 -12.25 1.40
C ASN A 102 0.68 -12.57 2.63
N ALA A 103 1.88 -13.12 2.43
CA ALA A 103 2.78 -13.42 3.54
C ALA A 103 3.38 -12.14 4.14
N PHE A 104 3.82 -11.19 3.31
CA PHE A 104 4.36 -9.91 3.76
C PHE A 104 3.36 -9.10 4.59
N ALA A 105 2.06 -9.16 4.27
CA ALA A 105 1.02 -8.49 5.05
C ALA A 105 0.93 -8.96 6.53
N ALA A 106 1.49 -10.12 6.85
CA ALA A 106 1.58 -10.65 8.21
C ALA A 106 2.92 -10.34 8.92
N ALA A 107 3.78 -9.52 8.31
CA ALA A 107 5.02 -9.07 8.97
C ALA A 107 4.71 -8.32 10.28
N PRO A 108 5.61 -8.38 11.27
CA PRO A 108 5.44 -7.65 12.52
C PRO A 108 5.81 -6.17 12.31
N PHE A 109 4.92 -5.41 11.66
CA PHE A 109 5.13 -3.99 11.40
C PHE A 109 5.29 -3.20 12.70
N LEU A 110 6.12 -2.16 12.68
CA LEU A 110 6.19 -1.19 13.76
C LEU A 110 4.97 -0.27 13.67
N GLN A 111 4.47 0.20 14.81
CA GLN A 111 3.45 1.23 14.83
C GLN A 111 4.02 2.57 14.28
N PRO A 112 3.32 3.22 13.33
CA PRO A 112 3.63 4.59 12.93
C PRO A 112 3.58 5.58 14.11
N SER A 113 4.44 6.59 14.08
CA SER A 113 4.30 7.75 14.96
C SER A 113 3.00 8.50 14.67
N VAL A 114 2.45 9.18 15.68
CA VAL A 114 1.23 10.01 15.55
C VAL A 114 1.38 11.20 14.59
N THR A 115 2.58 11.45 14.09
CA THR A 115 2.87 12.50 13.09
C THR A 115 2.48 12.09 11.67
N PHE A 116 2.30 10.79 11.42
CA PHE A 116 1.75 10.30 10.16
C PHE A 116 0.24 10.53 10.10
N ASP A 117 -0.31 10.58 8.88
CA ASP A 117 -1.73 10.84 8.69
C ASP A 117 -2.60 9.71 9.25
N ALA A 118 -3.92 9.93 9.30
CA ALA A 118 -4.87 8.93 9.81
C ALA A 118 -4.88 7.61 8.99
N ASN A 119 -4.34 7.62 7.78
CA ASN A 119 -4.19 6.43 6.94
C ASN A 119 -2.92 5.63 7.28
N GLY A 120 -2.03 6.16 8.12
CA GLY A 120 -0.79 5.53 8.55
C GLY A 120 0.39 5.84 7.63
N VAL A 121 1.34 4.91 7.53
CA VAL A 121 2.53 5.08 6.70
C VAL A 121 2.34 4.32 5.38
N PRO A 122 2.24 5.01 4.23
CA PRO A 122 2.19 4.35 2.94
C PRO A 122 3.54 3.69 2.65
N LEU A 123 3.49 2.44 2.20
CA LEU A 123 4.64 1.60 1.91
C LEU A 123 4.57 1.16 0.44
N GLU A 124 5.70 1.25 -0.24
CA GLU A 124 5.91 0.70 -1.58
C GLU A 124 7.13 -0.23 -1.55
N ILE A 125 7.02 -1.34 -2.29
CA ILE A 125 8.08 -2.33 -2.42
C ILE A 125 8.19 -2.74 -3.88
N ASP A 126 9.27 -2.30 -4.52
CA ASP A 126 9.67 -2.72 -5.86
C ASP A 126 10.57 -3.96 -5.76
N MET A 127 10.03 -5.12 -6.16
CA MET A 127 10.73 -6.40 -6.15
C MET A 127 11.34 -6.75 -7.49
N LYS A 128 12.66 -6.94 -7.47
CA LYS A 128 13.43 -7.50 -8.59
C LYS A 128 14.13 -8.77 -8.14
N ILE A 129 13.66 -9.90 -8.67
CA ILE A 129 14.17 -11.22 -8.31
C ILE A 129 15.29 -11.58 -9.28
N LYS A 130 16.47 -11.89 -8.72
CA LYS A 130 17.60 -12.41 -9.48
C LYS A 130 17.62 -13.93 -9.37
N PRO A 131 17.71 -14.67 -10.49
CA PRO A 131 17.91 -16.11 -10.49
C PRO A 131 19.15 -16.55 -9.70
#